data_AF-A0A523J0G7-F1
#
_entry.id   AF-A0A523J0G7-F1
#
_cell.length_a   1.000
_cell.length_b   1.000
_cell.length_c   1.000
_cell.angle_alpha   90.00
_cell.angle_beta   90.00
_cell.angle_gamma   90.00
#
_symmetry.space_group_name_H-M   'P 1'
#
loop_
_entity.id
_entity.type
_entity.pdbx_description
1 polymer ?
#
loop_
_entity_poly.entity_id
_entity_poly.type
_entity_poly.pdbx_seq_one_letter_code
_entity_poly.pdbx_strand_id
1 'polypeptide(L)'
;MTQSRMYPGTGPDEHTTFAPYSAFDIPADLRELYGRYDVEATARRVRNFRYAEEWMMMIMGGWLATIPELPVKTGLGKIIWETAQAADVLGRRLPELRCGRASVAVSESPNEGFAEFIQRAAEPESPDLTIEKLVGIFGVLKPHLVEVYERTMRETDQIADAPTIELLDDIVRKTRRHLAWGSDVLDTLADTDAKRERRRQRTETLRGLLETCGGVSGELAHA
;
A
#
# COMPACT_ATOMS: atom_id res chain seq x y z
N MET A 1 -20.30 43.88 -16.39
CA MET A 1 -20.72 42.53 -15.95
C MET A 1 -19.70 41.54 -16.47
N THR A 2 -18.76 41.14 -15.62
CA THR A 2 -17.66 40.24 -15.96
C THR A 2 -18.23 38.82 -16.06
N GLN A 3 -18.21 38.21 -17.24
CA GLN A 3 -18.63 36.82 -17.40
C GLN A 3 -17.72 35.94 -16.53
N SER A 4 -18.31 35.24 -15.55
CA SER A 4 -17.60 34.24 -14.77
C SER A 4 -17.14 33.13 -15.71
N ARG A 5 -15.83 32.87 -15.73
CA ARG A 5 -15.22 31.85 -16.58
C ARG A 5 -15.72 30.47 -16.11
N MET A 6 -16.27 29.67 -17.04
CA MET A 6 -16.93 28.39 -16.71
C MET A 6 -15.95 27.23 -16.47
N TYR A 7 -14.68 27.41 -16.85
CA TYR A 7 -13.61 26.42 -16.72
C TYR A 7 -12.41 27.04 -15.98
N PRO A 8 -11.76 26.31 -15.07
CA PRO A 8 -10.57 26.78 -14.39
C PRO A 8 -9.42 26.90 -15.38
N GLY A 9 -8.58 27.90 -15.15
CA GLY A 9 -7.22 28.00 -15.66
C GLY A 9 -6.26 27.11 -14.87
N THR A 10 -4.97 27.38 -15.02
CA THR A 10 -3.88 26.51 -14.55
C THR A 10 -3.41 26.80 -13.12
N GLY A 11 -4.06 27.71 -12.39
CA GLY A 11 -3.67 28.06 -11.02
C GLY A 11 -4.04 27.01 -9.96
N PRO A 12 -3.26 26.89 -8.86
CA PRO A 12 -3.50 25.92 -7.79
C PRO A 12 -4.79 26.17 -6.99
N ASP A 13 -5.32 27.40 -7.03
CA ASP A 13 -6.57 27.80 -6.36
C ASP A 13 -7.76 27.93 -7.33
N GLU A 14 -7.61 27.47 -8.58
CA GLU A 14 -8.68 27.57 -9.58
C GLU A 14 -9.60 26.34 -9.53
N HIS A 15 -10.88 26.58 -9.23
CA HIS A 15 -11.88 25.51 -9.08
C HIS A 15 -12.93 25.57 -10.20
N THR A 16 -13.30 24.41 -10.72
CA THR A 16 -14.50 24.31 -11.57
C THR A 16 -15.73 24.27 -10.66
N THR A 17 -16.48 25.37 -10.57
CA THR A 17 -17.81 25.35 -9.97
C THR A 17 -18.86 25.25 -11.05
N PHE A 18 -19.58 24.13 -11.11
CA PHE A 18 -20.80 24.03 -11.91
C PHE A 18 -21.98 24.42 -11.04
N ALA A 19 -22.77 25.40 -11.49
CA ALA A 19 -24.12 25.54 -10.96
C ALA A 19 -24.86 24.22 -11.24
N PRO A 20 -25.55 23.61 -10.26
CA PRO A 20 -26.29 22.37 -10.49
C PRO A 20 -27.39 22.66 -11.52
N TYR A 21 -27.12 22.35 -12.79
CA TYR A 21 -28.12 22.37 -13.84
C TYR A 21 -28.69 20.97 -13.95
N SER A 22 -29.93 20.79 -13.52
CA SER A 22 -30.69 19.58 -13.78
C SER A 22 -32.04 19.96 -14.37
N ALA A 23 -32.36 19.38 -15.52
CA ALA A 23 -33.71 19.45 -16.09
C ALA A 23 -34.73 18.58 -15.32
N PHE A 24 -34.28 17.86 -14.29
CA PHE A 24 -35.04 16.90 -13.50
C PHE A 24 -34.75 17.06 -11.99
N ASP A 25 -35.69 16.68 -11.12
CA ASP A 25 -35.44 16.58 -9.68
C ASP A 25 -34.56 15.35 -9.37
N ILE A 26 -33.24 15.49 -9.60
CA ILE A 26 -32.24 14.47 -9.27
C ILE A 26 -31.78 14.73 -7.84
N PRO A 27 -31.83 13.73 -6.93
CA PRO A 27 -31.25 13.88 -5.60
C PRO A 27 -29.79 14.34 -5.68
N ALA A 28 -29.41 15.31 -4.85
CA ALA A 28 -28.07 15.85 -4.85
C ALA A 28 -27.05 14.75 -4.47
N ASP A 29 -26.05 14.55 -5.33
CA ASP A 29 -24.85 13.81 -4.94
C ASP A 29 -24.04 14.69 -3.99
N LEU A 30 -23.80 14.21 -2.77
CA LEU A 30 -23.09 14.96 -1.73
C LEU A 30 -21.57 14.82 -1.84
N ARG A 31 -21.07 14.02 -2.77
CA ARG A 31 -19.63 13.87 -3.00
C ARG A 31 -19.06 15.11 -3.68
N GLU A 32 -17.81 15.43 -3.37
CA GLU A 32 -17.09 16.57 -3.94
C GLU A 32 -16.15 16.09 -5.06
N LEU A 33 -16.11 16.82 -6.19
CA LEU A 33 -15.12 16.66 -7.26
C LEU A 33 -13.82 17.34 -6.83
N TYR A 34 -13.17 16.75 -5.85
CA TYR A 34 -11.93 17.23 -5.28
C TYR A 34 -11.05 16.04 -4.88
N GLY A 35 -9.79 16.05 -5.35
CA GLY A 35 -8.77 15.08 -4.97
C GLY A 35 -7.38 15.67 -5.08
N ARG A 36 -6.49 15.26 -4.17
CA ARG A 36 -5.10 15.73 -4.11
C ARG A 36 -4.26 15.23 -5.30
N TYR A 37 -4.65 14.10 -5.87
CA TYR A 37 -3.85 13.39 -6.86
C TYR A 37 -4.45 13.51 -8.25
N ASP A 38 -3.63 13.93 -9.21
CA ASP A 38 -3.93 13.76 -10.62
C ASP A 38 -3.73 12.29 -11.05
N VAL A 39 -4.14 12.00 -12.28
CA VAL A 39 -4.11 10.64 -12.83
C VAL A 39 -2.68 10.08 -12.90
N GLU A 40 -1.68 10.93 -13.16
CA GLU A 40 -0.27 10.53 -13.18
C GLU A 40 0.27 10.21 -11.78
N ALA A 41 -0.07 11.03 -10.79
CA ALA A 41 0.29 10.82 -9.38
C ALA A 41 -0.38 9.57 -8.80
N THR A 42 -1.62 9.27 -9.17
CA THR A 42 -2.29 8.01 -8.84
C THR A 42 -1.59 6.84 -9.50
N ALA A 43 -1.30 6.91 -10.80
CA ALA A 43 -0.63 5.82 -11.53
C ALA A 43 0.74 5.49 -10.94
N ARG A 44 1.53 6.52 -10.56
CA ARG A 44 2.81 6.33 -9.87
C ARG A 44 2.64 5.61 -8.54
N ARG A 45 1.65 6.00 -7.72
CA ARG A 45 1.35 5.33 -6.44
C ARG A 45 0.94 3.88 -6.63
N VAL A 46 -0.02 3.61 -7.51
CA VAL A 46 -0.48 2.25 -7.82
C VAL A 46 0.68 1.38 -8.29
N ARG A 47 1.61 1.93 -9.06
CA ARG A 47 2.82 1.23 -9.52
C ARG A 47 3.74 0.85 -8.36
N ASN A 48 3.95 1.76 -7.42
CA ASN A 48 4.75 1.51 -6.22
C ASN A 48 4.07 0.52 -5.27
N PHE A 49 2.74 0.60 -5.12
CA PHE A 49 1.96 -0.32 -4.29
C PHE A 49 2.06 -1.73 -4.85
N ARG A 50 1.89 -1.87 -6.17
CA ARG A 50 2.06 -3.15 -6.86
C ARG A 50 3.45 -3.73 -6.62
N TYR A 51 4.50 -2.90 -6.67
CA TYR A 51 5.87 -3.34 -6.39
C TYR A 51 5.99 -3.93 -4.99
N ALA A 52 5.46 -3.23 -3.99
CA ALA A 52 5.49 -3.71 -2.60
C ALA A 52 4.73 -5.03 -2.42
N GLU A 53 3.52 -5.15 -2.98
CA GLU A 53 2.71 -6.38 -2.89
C GLU A 53 3.38 -7.56 -3.63
N GLU A 54 3.93 -7.35 -4.83
CA GLU A 54 4.61 -8.38 -5.61
C GLU A 54 5.83 -8.92 -4.87
N TRP A 55 6.72 -8.05 -4.40
CA TRP A 55 7.91 -8.47 -3.67
C TRP A 55 7.57 -9.12 -2.33
N MET A 56 6.61 -8.56 -1.59
CA MET A 56 6.14 -9.15 -0.34
C MET A 56 5.58 -10.56 -0.55
N MET A 57 4.80 -10.79 -1.62
CA MET A 57 4.33 -12.12 -1.99
C MET A 57 5.50 -13.07 -2.28
N MET A 58 6.48 -12.64 -3.10
CA MET A 58 7.64 -13.47 -3.45
C MET A 58 8.49 -13.84 -2.23
N ILE A 59 8.74 -12.88 -1.34
CA ILE A 59 9.50 -13.07 -0.11
C ILE A 59 8.82 -14.12 0.78
N MET A 60 7.53 -13.94 1.08
CA MET A 60 6.79 -14.90 1.89
C MET A 60 6.70 -16.28 1.23
N GLY A 61 6.55 -16.33 -0.09
CA GLY A 61 6.56 -17.57 -0.87
C GLY A 61 7.87 -18.33 -0.75
N GLY A 62 9.01 -17.63 -0.84
CA GLY A 62 10.34 -18.21 -0.66
C GLY A 62 10.58 -18.76 0.74
N TRP A 63 10.06 -18.08 1.78
CA TRP A 63 10.19 -18.53 3.16
C TRP A 63 9.34 -19.74 3.52
N LEU A 64 8.31 -20.07 2.74
CA LEU A 64 7.41 -21.19 3.04
C LEU A 64 8.18 -22.53 3.18
N ALA A 65 9.26 -22.69 2.42
CA ALA A 65 10.13 -23.86 2.48
C ALA A 65 11.05 -23.86 3.72
N THR A 66 11.45 -22.69 4.21
CA THR A 66 12.48 -22.56 5.27
C THR A 66 11.90 -22.41 6.67
N ILE A 67 10.69 -21.88 6.83
CA ILE A 67 10.00 -21.82 8.12
C ILE A 67 9.76 -23.25 8.63
N PRO A 68 10.08 -23.61 9.88
CA PRO A 68 9.81 -24.96 10.40
C PRO A 68 8.40 -25.11 10.97
N GLU A 69 7.79 -24.04 11.48
CA GLU A 69 6.49 -24.10 12.17
C GLU A 69 5.33 -24.33 11.20
N LEU A 70 4.73 -25.53 11.25
CA LEU A 70 3.60 -25.89 10.38
C LEU A 70 2.40 -24.93 10.47
N PRO A 71 1.96 -24.45 11.67
CA PRO A 71 0.87 -23.48 11.76
C PRO A 71 1.18 -22.15 11.07
N VAL A 72 2.45 -21.73 11.06
CA VAL A 72 2.88 -20.52 10.37
C VAL A 72 2.79 -20.72 8.86
N LYS A 73 3.22 -21.89 8.35
CA LYS A 73 3.11 -22.22 6.91
C LYS A 73 1.68 -22.19 6.42
N THR A 74 0.77 -22.85 7.13
CA THR A 74 -0.62 -22.96 6.72
C THR A 74 -1.33 -21.60 6.74
N GLY A 75 -1.02 -20.76 7.73
CA GLY A 75 -1.51 -19.38 7.78
C GLY A 75 -0.96 -18.51 6.64
N LEU A 76 0.36 -18.59 6.38
CA LEU A 76 1.00 -17.84 5.30
C LEU A 76 0.43 -18.18 3.92
N GLY A 77 0.02 -19.43 3.67
CA GLY A 77 -0.52 -19.82 2.35
C GLY A 77 -1.67 -18.94 1.87
N LYS A 78 -2.66 -18.67 2.74
CA LYS A 78 -3.78 -17.78 2.41
C LYS A 78 -3.32 -16.32 2.24
N ILE A 79 -2.43 -15.86 3.12
CA ILE A 79 -1.92 -14.48 3.10
C ILE A 79 -1.13 -14.20 1.83
N ILE A 80 -0.30 -15.15 1.40
CA ILE A 80 0.45 -15.08 0.13
C ILE A 80 -0.52 -14.96 -1.04
N TRP A 81 -1.57 -15.80 -1.08
CA TRP A 81 -2.57 -15.72 -2.14
C TRP A 81 -3.37 -14.41 -2.15
N GLU A 82 -3.75 -13.88 -0.97
CA GLU A 82 -4.43 -12.58 -0.89
C GLU A 82 -3.50 -11.41 -1.28
N THR A 83 -2.21 -11.52 -0.96
CA THR A 83 -1.17 -10.56 -1.38
C THR A 83 -0.95 -10.62 -2.91
N ALA A 84 -0.96 -11.82 -3.49
CA ALA A 84 -0.88 -12.02 -4.94
C ALA A 84 -2.06 -11.38 -5.67
N GLN A 85 -3.28 -11.51 -5.12
CA GLN A 85 -4.45 -10.86 -5.67
C GLN A 85 -4.38 -9.34 -5.57
N ALA A 86 -3.85 -8.79 -4.47
CA ALA A 86 -3.63 -7.36 -4.33
C ALA A 86 -2.70 -6.83 -5.44
N ALA A 87 -1.58 -7.52 -5.67
CA ALA A 87 -0.67 -7.21 -6.78
C ALA A 87 -1.35 -7.28 -8.16
N ASP A 88 -2.16 -8.32 -8.42
CA ASP A 88 -2.88 -8.50 -9.68
C ASP A 88 -3.90 -7.38 -9.94
N VAL A 89 -4.72 -7.01 -8.94
CA VAL A 89 -5.71 -5.93 -9.12
C VAL A 89 -5.04 -4.56 -9.30
N LEU A 90 -3.96 -4.28 -8.57
CA LEU A 90 -3.16 -3.07 -8.77
C LEU A 90 -2.55 -3.04 -10.18
N GLY A 91 -2.10 -4.20 -10.67
CA GLY A 91 -1.61 -4.37 -12.04
C GLY A 91 -2.66 -4.11 -13.11
N ARG A 92 -3.92 -4.51 -12.88
CA ARG A 92 -5.05 -4.19 -13.78
C ARG A 92 -5.45 -2.73 -13.73
N ARG A 93 -5.27 -2.05 -12.59
CA ARG A 93 -5.60 -0.62 -12.45
C ARG A 93 -4.67 0.29 -13.26
N LEU A 94 -3.38 -0.06 -13.39
CA LEU A 94 -2.41 0.75 -14.14
C LEU A 94 -2.83 1.10 -15.59
N PRO A 95 -3.26 0.15 -16.44
CA PRO A 95 -3.73 0.46 -17.79
C PRO A 95 -5.03 1.26 -17.84
N GLU A 96 -5.86 1.18 -16.81
CA GLU A 96 -7.10 1.97 -16.72
C GLU A 96 -6.80 3.46 -16.51
N LEU A 97 -5.67 3.79 -15.88
CA LEU A 97 -5.25 5.18 -15.62
C LEU A 97 -4.64 5.87 -16.86
N ARG A 98 -4.40 5.15 -17.97
CA ARG A 98 -4.03 5.72 -19.30
C ARG A 98 -2.81 6.67 -19.35
N CYS A 99 -1.88 6.61 -18.38
CA CYS A 99 -0.67 7.45 -18.31
C CYS A 99 0.48 7.09 -19.27
N GLY A 100 0.19 6.74 -20.52
CA GLY A 100 1.18 6.52 -21.59
C GLY A 100 1.78 5.10 -21.66
N ARG A 101 2.01 4.58 -22.88
CA ARG A 101 2.34 3.17 -23.18
C ARG A 101 3.63 2.61 -22.56
N ALA A 102 4.52 3.43 -22.00
CA ALA A 102 5.82 2.99 -21.50
C ALA A 102 5.83 2.57 -20.02
N SER A 103 4.81 2.92 -19.22
CA SER A 103 4.81 2.80 -17.75
C SER A 103 3.80 1.79 -17.19
N VAL A 104 3.08 1.06 -18.05
CA VAL A 104 1.74 0.55 -17.70
C VAL A 104 1.71 -0.89 -17.19
N ALA A 105 2.74 -1.69 -17.44
CA ALA A 105 2.68 -3.14 -17.16
C ALA A 105 3.60 -3.62 -16.04
N VAL A 106 4.59 -2.83 -15.64
CA VAL A 106 5.66 -3.26 -14.74
C VAL A 106 5.61 -2.44 -13.46
N SER A 107 5.63 -3.10 -12.31
CA SER A 107 5.79 -2.43 -11.02
C SER A 107 7.17 -1.76 -10.92
N GLU A 108 7.31 -0.76 -10.05
CA GLU A 108 8.59 -0.07 -9.85
C GLU A 108 8.69 0.41 -8.40
N SER A 109 9.90 0.41 -7.85
CA SER A 109 10.14 0.98 -6.53
C SER A 109 10.05 2.51 -6.58
N PRO A 110 9.51 3.19 -5.56
CA PRO A 110 9.49 4.66 -5.51
C PRO A 110 10.90 5.28 -5.57
N ASN A 111 11.90 4.60 -5.02
CA ASN A 111 13.31 5.00 -5.02
C ASN A 111 14.22 3.79 -4.69
N GLU A 112 15.54 3.99 -4.77
CA GLU A 112 16.53 2.95 -4.45
C GLU A 112 16.47 2.54 -2.97
N GLY A 113 16.18 3.47 -2.06
CA GLY A 113 16.11 3.20 -0.62
C GLY A 113 14.97 2.26 -0.24
N PHE A 114 13.81 2.36 -0.90
CA PHE A 114 12.71 1.43 -0.68
C PHE A 114 13.01 0.05 -1.28
N ALA A 115 13.72 -0.01 -2.41
CA ALA A 115 14.20 -1.27 -2.96
C ALA A 115 15.20 -1.94 -2.00
N GLU A 116 16.12 -1.18 -1.40
CA GLU A 116 17.01 -1.69 -0.35
C GLU A 116 16.21 -2.17 0.86
N PHE A 117 15.22 -1.40 1.33
CA PHE A 117 14.35 -1.84 2.43
C PHE A 117 13.71 -3.21 2.15
N ILE A 118 13.19 -3.44 0.94
CA ILE A 118 12.61 -4.73 0.54
C ILE A 118 13.66 -5.85 0.62
N GLN A 119 14.89 -5.61 0.14
CA GLN A 119 15.98 -6.58 0.25
C GLN A 119 16.34 -6.87 1.72
N ARG A 120 16.41 -5.83 2.56
CA ARG A 120 16.66 -5.98 4.00
C ARG A 120 15.54 -6.76 4.66
N ALA A 121 14.28 -6.52 4.34
CA ALA A 121 13.16 -7.28 4.87
C ALA A 121 13.23 -8.77 4.46
N ALA A 122 13.74 -9.07 3.26
CA ALA A 122 13.90 -10.43 2.72
C ALA A 122 15.10 -11.21 3.28
N GLU A 123 16.12 -10.52 3.78
CA GLU A 123 17.41 -11.04 4.25
C GLU A 123 17.38 -12.30 5.15
N PRO A 124 16.42 -12.50 6.08
CA PRO A 124 16.43 -13.68 6.95
C PRO A 124 16.09 -14.96 6.17
N GLU A 125 17.07 -15.86 6.01
CA GLU A 125 16.88 -17.12 5.27
C GLU A 125 16.79 -18.34 6.19
N SER A 126 17.55 -18.37 7.28
CA SER A 126 17.70 -19.56 8.13
C SER A 126 16.40 -20.01 8.82
N PRO A 127 16.20 -21.32 9.07
CA PRO A 127 14.98 -21.83 9.70
C PRO A 127 14.70 -21.30 11.12
N ASP A 128 15.72 -20.89 11.87
CA ASP A 128 15.63 -20.36 13.23
C ASP A 128 15.30 -18.85 13.31
N LEU A 129 15.09 -18.23 12.14
CA LEU A 129 14.80 -16.80 11.98
C LEU A 129 13.33 -16.51 11.65
N THR A 130 12.39 -17.38 12.05
CA THR A 130 10.95 -17.17 11.81
C THR A 130 10.47 -15.82 12.34
N ILE A 131 10.95 -15.38 13.51
CA ILE A 131 10.58 -14.07 14.07
C ILE A 131 11.03 -12.94 13.15
N GLU A 132 12.28 -12.94 12.71
CA GLU A 132 12.85 -11.88 11.87
C GLU A 132 12.16 -11.80 10.50
N LYS A 133 11.83 -12.97 9.93
CA LYS A 133 11.02 -13.08 8.70
C LYS A 133 9.67 -12.39 8.89
N LEU A 134 8.90 -12.82 9.89
CA LEU A 134 7.54 -12.33 10.11
C LEU A 134 7.51 -10.85 10.55
N VAL A 135 8.50 -10.40 11.34
CA VAL A 135 8.59 -9.00 11.78
C VAL A 135 8.70 -8.03 10.61
N GLY A 136 9.52 -8.35 9.60
CA GLY A 136 9.67 -7.48 8.43
C GLY A 136 8.34 -7.25 7.70
N ILE A 137 7.51 -8.28 7.63
CA ILE A 137 6.23 -8.22 6.91
C ILE A 137 5.11 -7.67 7.80
N PHE A 138 4.85 -8.29 8.95
CA PHE A 138 3.68 -8.01 9.79
C PHE A 138 3.93 -6.90 10.81
N GLY A 139 5.18 -6.66 11.20
CA GLY A 139 5.55 -5.61 12.15
C GLY A 139 5.89 -4.26 11.51
N VAL A 140 6.22 -4.25 10.20
CA VAL A 140 6.74 -3.07 9.50
C VAL A 140 6.07 -2.82 8.14
N LEU A 141 6.25 -3.69 7.14
CA LEU A 141 5.78 -3.41 5.78
C LEU A 141 4.26 -3.36 5.63
N LYS A 142 3.52 -4.40 6.05
CA LYS A 142 2.05 -4.41 5.94
C LYS A 142 1.37 -3.30 6.74
N PRO A 143 1.78 -2.97 7.99
CA PRO A 143 1.25 -1.81 8.70
C PRO A 143 1.44 -0.50 7.92
N HIS A 144 2.63 -0.28 7.37
CA HIS A 144 2.92 0.89 6.52
C HIS A 144 2.02 0.95 5.29
N LEU A 145 1.81 -0.17 4.60
CA LEU A 145 0.94 -0.22 3.44
C LEU A 145 -0.51 0.13 3.81
N VAL A 146 -1.03 -0.37 4.94
CA VAL A 146 -2.37 0.00 5.42
C VAL A 146 -2.48 1.50 5.63
N GLU A 147 -1.51 2.12 6.32
CA GLU A 147 -1.50 3.56 6.57
C GLU A 147 -1.49 4.37 5.26
N VAL A 148 -0.61 3.99 4.31
CA VAL A 148 -0.50 4.70 3.04
C VAL A 148 -1.72 4.49 2.16
N TYR A 149 -2.31 3.29 2.14
CA TYR A 149 -3.53 3.02 1.39
C TYR A 149 -4.71 3.82 1.95
N GLU A 150 -4.88 3.85 3.28
CA GLU A 150 -5.91 4.65 3.94
C GLU A 150 -5.73 6.16 3.71
N ARG A 151 -4.50 6.66 3.75
CA ARG A 151 -4.21 8.05 3.38
C ARG A 151 -4.54 8.31 1.91
N THR A 152 -4.14 7.41 1.02
CA THR A 152 -4.41 7.54 -0.42
C THR A 152 -5.91 7.58 -0.68
N MET A 153 -6.69 6.66 -0.09
CA MET A 153 -8.15 6.66 -0.22
C MET A 153 -8.81 7.96 0.25
N ARG A 154 -8.33 8.55 1.35
CA ARG A 154 -8.85 9.83 1.88
C ARG A 154 -8.50 11.03 1.00
N GLU A 155 -7.36 10.98 0.31
CA GLU A 155 -6.84 12.09 -0.49
C GLU A 155 -7.19 11.97 -1.99
N THR A 156 -7.70 10.82 -2.43
CA THR A 156 -8.20 10.58 -3.78
C THR A 156 -9.63 11.11 -3.96
N ASP A 157 -9.93 11.61 -5.16
CA ASP A 157 -11.26 12.09 -5.53
C ASP A 157 -12.31 10.97 -5.47
N GLN A 158 -13.36 11.19 -4.66
CA GLN A 158 -14.41 10.20 -4.37
C GLN A 158 -15.39 9.98 -5.53
N ILE A 159 -15.33 10.80 -6.57
CA ILE A 159 -16.17 10.70 -7.77
C ILE A 159 -15.32 10.24 -8.95
N ALA A 160 -14.25 10.96 -9.27
CA ALA A 160 -13.46 10.75 -10.48
C ALA A 160 -12.60 9.48 -10.42
N ASP A 161 -12.12 9.10 -9.24
CA ASP A 161 -11.23 7.96 -9.04
C ASP A 161 -11.73 7.00 -7.94
N ALA A 162 -13.05 6.92 -7.80
CA ALA A 162 -13.73 5.93 -6.95
C ALA A 162 -13.24 4.47 -7.17
N PRO A 163 -12.93 4.01 -8.41
CA PRO A 163 -12.42 2.65 -8.60
C PRO A 163 -11.11 2.35 -7.85
N THR A 164 -10.22 3.34 -7.71
CA THR A 164 -8.97 3.15 -6.94
C THR A 164 -9.27 3.04 -5.45
N ILE A 165 -10.23 3.82 -4.94
CA ILE A 165 -10.63 3.80 -3.53
C ILE A 165 -11.23 2.43 -3.16
N GLU A 166 -12.20 1.95 -3.93
CA GLU A 166 -12.85 0.64 -3.71
C GLU A 166 -11.86 -0.52 -3.73
N LEU A 167 -10.91 -0.48 -4.67
CA LEU A 167 -9.84 -1.47 -4.78
C LEU A 167 -8.94 -1.46 -3.53
N LEU A 168 -8.53 -0.28 -3.07
CA LEU A 168 -7.66 -0.14 -1.89
C LEU A 168 -8.40 -0.55 -0.60
N ASP A 169 -9.69 -0.26 -0.47
CA ASP A 169 -10.49 -0.66 0.70
C ASP A 169 -10.53 -2.19 0.85
N ASP A 170 -10.76 -2.91 -0.25
CA ASP A 170 -10.76 -4.37 -0.25
C ASP A 170 -9.41 -4.95 0.20
N ILE A 171 -8.30 -4.37 -0.31
CA ILE A 171 -6.94 -4.75 0.09
C ILE A 171 -6.72 -4.46 1.57
N VAL A 172 -7.03 -3.25 2.06
CA VAL A 172 -6.87 -2.85 3.47
C VAL A 172 -7.64 -3.79 4.40
N ARG A 173 -8.89 -4.11 4.07
CA ARG A 173 -9.73 -5.01 4.86
C ARG A 173 -9.14 -6.42 4.97
N LYS A 174 -8.53 -6.95 3.90
CA LYS A 174 -7.79 -8.23 3.94
C LYS A 174 -6.52 -8.10 4.78
N THR A 175 -5.74 -7.05 4.54
CA THR A 175 -4.46 -6.81 5.22
C THR A 175 -4.63 -6.63 6.72
N ARG A 176 -5.69 -5.97 7.20
CA ARG A 176 -6.00 -5.88 8.64
C ARG A 176 -6.18 -7.25 9.31
N ARG A 177 -6.78 -8.23 8.61
CA ARG A 177 -6.86 -9.62 9.11
C ARG A 177 -5.49 -10.29 9.12
N HIS A 178 -4.64 -10.00 8.13
CA HIS A 178 -3.25 -10.49 8.10
C HIS A 178 -2.46 -9.95 9.29
N LEU A 179 -2.65 -8.67 9.63
CA LEU A 179 -1.97 -8.02 10.76
C LEU A 179 -2.40 -8.61 12.10
N ALA A 180 -3.71 -8.83 12.30
CA ALA A 180 -4.21 -9.49 13.51
C ALA A 180 -3.57 -10.87 13.69
N TRP A 181 -3.63 -11.71 12.63
CA TRP A 181 -2.99 -13.03 12.65
C TRP A 181 -1.48 -12.95 12.89
N GLY A 182 -0.79 -12.05 12.18
CA GLY A 182 0.66 -11.90 12.28
C GLY A 182 1.10 -11.42 13.67
N SER A 183 0.32 -10.54 14.31
CA SER A 183 0.56 -10.12 15.69
C SER A 183 0.44 -11.29 16.65
N ASP A 184 -0.65 -12.06 16.58
CA ASP A 184 -0.87 -13.22 17.46
C ASP A 184 0.25 -14.26 17.33
N VAL A 185 0.68 -14.54 16.09
CA VAL A 185 1.80 -15.45 15.82
C VAL A 185 3.11 -14.91 16.38
N LEU A 186 3.41 -13.63 16.17
CA LEU A 186 4.63 -13.01 16.68
C LEU A 186 4.67 -12.96 18.21
N ASP A 187 3.54 -12.71 18.87
CA ASP A 187 3.42 -12.73 20.33
C ASP A 187 3.64 -14.15 20.86
N THR A 188 3.09 -15.16 20.18
CA THR A 188 3.27 -16.58 20.52
C THR A 188 4.73 -17.03 20.34
N LEU A 189 5.38 -16.65 19.24
CA LEU A 189 6.77 -17.03 18.96
C LEU A 189 7.75 -16.31 19.88
N ALA A 190 7.46 -15.06 20.28
CA ALA A 190 8.28 -14.26 21.19
C ALA A 190 7.95 -14.52 22.68
N ASP A 191 7.96 -15.80 23.06
CA ASP A 191 7.63 -16.29 24.41
C ASP A 191 8.70 -15.97 25.47
N THR A 192 9.96 -15.78 25.08
CA THR A 192 11.07 -15.41 25.97
C THR A 192 11.55 -13.97 25.78
N ASP A 193 12.21 -13.41 26.80
CA ASP A 193 12.77 -12.05 26.72
C ASP A 193 13.80 -11.90 25.59
N ALA A 194 14.63 -12.93 25.37
CA ALA A 194 15.60 -12.92 24.28
C ALA A 194 14.93 -12.85 22.90
N LYS A 195 13.81 -13.57 22.71
CA LYS A 195 13.05 -13.52 21.44
C LYS A 195 12.27 -12.23 21.28
N ARG A 196 11.71 -11.67 22.37
CA ARG A 196 11.09 -10.33 22.37
C ARG A 196 12.10 -9.26 21.97
N GLU A 197 13.32 -9.35 22.49
CA GLU A 197 14.39 -8.41 22.17
C GLU A 197 14.81 -8.52 20.69
N ARG A 198 14.97 -9.73 20.15
CA ARG A 198 15.20 -9.95 18.71
C ARG A 198 14.12 -9.29 17.84
N ARG A 199 12.84 -9.51 18.19
CA ARG A 199 11.70 -8.86 17.51
C ARG A 199 11.79 -7.34 17.57
N ARG A 200 12.08 -6.77 18.74
CA ARG A 200 12.20 -5.32 18.95
C ARG A 200 13.32 -4.71 18.11
N GLN A 201 14.53 -5.25 18.22
CA GLN A 201 15.70 -4.76 17.48
C GLN A 201 15.47 -4.79 15.96
N ARG A 202 14.89 -5.88 15.46
CA ARG A 202 14.58 -6.01 14.03
C ARG A 202 13.51 -5.02 13.58
N THR A 203 12.50 -4.79 14.42
CA THR A 203 11.43 -3.81 14.15
C THR A 203 12.01 -2.39 14.08
N GLU A 204 12.82 -1.99 15.06
CA GLU A 204 13.47 -0.68 15.11
C GLU A 204 14.36 -0.44 13.88
N THR A 205 15.20 -1.44 13.54
CA THR A 205 16.09 -1.38 12.37
C THR A 205 15.31 -1.17 11.07
N LEU A 206 14.30 -1.99 10.82
CA LEU A 206 13.52 -1.92 9.58
C LEU A 206 12.65 -0.66 9.52
N ARG A 207 12.10 -0.19 10.64
CA ARG A 207 11.36 1.08 10.69
C ARG A 207 12.27 2.26 10.35
N GLY A 208 13.47 2.33 10.91
CA GLY A 208 14.42 3.40 10.59
C GLY A 208 14.79 3.45 9.10
N LEU A 209 14.96 2.29 8.45
CA LEU A 209 15.18 2.22 7.00
C LEU A 209 13.97 2.68 6.20
N LEU A 210 12.78 2.23 6.57
CA LEU A 210 11.53 2.62 5.92
C LEU A 210 11.28 4.13 6.06
N GLU A 211 11.58 4.68 7.24
CA GLU A 211 11.51 6.11 7.53
C GLU A 211 12.46 6.92 6.66
N THR A 212 13.72 6.47 6.57
CA THR A 212 14.75 7.14 5.78
C THR A 212 14.43 7.15 4.28
N CYS A 213 13.82 6.09 3.75
CA CYS A 213 13.51 6.00 2.32
C CYS A 213 12.17 6.61 1.92
N GLY A 214 11.40 7.18 2.85
CA GLY A 214 10.08 7.74 2.53
C GLY A 214 8.99 6.70 2.29
N GLY A 215 9.24 5.43 2.66
CA GLY A 215 8.33 4.31 2.48
C GLY A 215 7.89 4.08 1.02
N VAL A 216 6.78 3.36 0.85
CA VAL A 216 6.24 3.00 -0.48
C VAL A 216 5.85 4.22 -1.36
N SER A 217 5.65 5.40 -0.77
CA SER A 217 5.40 6.64 -1.51
C SER A 217 6.68 7.35 -1.96
N GLY A 218 7.85 7.02 -1.39
CA GLY A 218 9.09 7.77 -1.57
C GLY A 218 9.10 9.16 -0.91
N GLU A 219 8.01 9.49 -0.22
CA GLU A 219 7.78 10.71 0.52
C GLU A 219 7.16 10.27 1.86
N LEU A 220 7.93 10.33 2.94
CA LEU A 220 7.35 10.35 4.28
C LEU A 220 7.20 11.80 4.67
N ALA A 221 5.96 12.29 4.58
CA ALA A 221 5.60 13.54 5.22
C ALA A 221 5.93 13.37 6.71
N HIS A 222 6.85 14.20 7.22
CA HIS A 222 6.98 14.43 8.64
C HIS A 222 5.57 14.72 9.20
N ALA A 223 5.20 13.98 10.24
CA ALA A 223 3.98 14.18 11.00
C ALA A 223 3.90 15.62 11.56
#